data_AF-A0A3S1YWY6-F1
#
_entry.id   AF-A0A3S1YWY6-F1
#
_cell.length_a   1.000
_cell.length_b   1.000
_cell.length_c   1.000
_cell.angle_alpha   90.00
_cell.angle_beta   90.00
_cell.angle_gamma   90.00
#
_symmetry.space_group_name_H-M   'P 1'
#
loop_
_entity.id
_entity.type
_entity.pdbx_description
1 polymer ?
#
loop_
_entity_poly.entity_id
_entity_poly.type
_entity_poly.pdbx_seq_one_letter_code
_entity_poly.pdbx_strand_id
1 'polypeptide(L)'
;MNLHSSARTFSVTSPIDGSTYTTRSYADGSTIEAALTRARAALPSWRRTPLADRLAILLRFGEEMKARATPLAEMVAWQIGRPLWQADETPRLALVGQLLADVAPETLADVPYPSDDNIRRYAKPVAGGLHLSICAWNYPTAMLGYLVTAPLAAGNVVIFKHSPQTPLIAELAEEAFRAAGGPEGVFQSLHLDHTDAERLISSGAFNAVNFIGSVNGGRRVHAAAAGTFT
;
A
#
# COMPACT_ATOMS: atom_id res chain seq x y z
N MET A 1 14.08 -5.98 18.01
CA MET A 1 14.59 -4.86 17.19
C MET A 1 14.52 -3.60 18.06
N ASN A 2 15.61 -2.86 18.28
CA ASN A 2 15.57 -1.62 19.10
C ASN A 2 14.95 -0.47 18.28
N LEU A 3 13.62 -0.54 18.13
CA LEU A 3 12.80 0.55 17.61
C LEU A 3 12.56 1.56 18.73
N HIS A 4 12.51 2.85 18.41
CA HIS A 4 12.47 3.95 19.38
C HIS A 4 11.30 3.80 20.37
N SER A 5 11.54 4.07 21.66
CA SER A 5 10.53 3.98 22.74
C SER A 5 9.75 5.28 22.99
N SER A 6 10.09 6.38 22.31
CA SER A 6 9.42 7.68 22.42
C SER A 6 8.83 8.13 21.09
N ALA A 7 7.59 8.64 21.10
CA ALA A 7 6.90 9.13 19.91
C ALA A 7 7.64 10.32 19.27
N ARG A 8 8.22 10.10 18.09
CA ARG A 8 8.81 11.16 17.27
C ARG A 8 7.73 11.73 16.37
N THR A 9 7.58 13.04 16.30
CA THR A 9 6.54 13.68 15.48
C THR A 9 7.11 14.28 14.19
N PHE A 10 6.21 14.48 13.23
CA PHE A 10 6.45 15.28 12.03
C PHE A 10 5.24 16.14 11.75
N SER A 11 5.49 17.31 11.16
CA SER A 11 4.45 18.29 10.81
C SER A 11 4.45 18.51 9.31
N VAL A 12 3.25 18.65 8.74
CA VAL A 12 3.05 19.05 7.35
C VAL A 12 2.85 20.56 7.32
N THR A 13 3.77 21.26 6.68
CA THR A 13 3.61 22.67 6.37
C THR A 13 2.88 22.82 5.04
N SER A 14 1.77 23.56 5.06
CA SER A 14 0.99 23.87 3.86
C SER A 14 1.79 24.79 2.94
N PRO A 15 1.94 24.47 1.64
CA PRO A 15 2.55 25.37 0.69
C PRO A 15 1.62 26.53 0.30
N ILE A 16 0.35 26.53 0.71
CA ILE A 16 -0.62 27.59 0.39
C ILE A 16 -0.30 28.86 1.18
N ASP A 17 0.02 28.73 2.46
CA ASP A 17 0.15 29.86 3.38
C ASP A 17 1.30 29.70 4.40
N GLY A 18 2.04 28.59 4.36
CA GLY A 18 3.14 28.30 5.29
C GLY A 18 2.68 27.87 6.68
N SER A 19 1.38 27.68 6.91
CA SER A 19 0.84 27.20 8.19
C SER A 19 1.14 25.72 8.41
N THR A 20 1.14 25.27 9.67
CA THR A 20 1.15 23.83 9.98
C THR A 20 -0.25 23.28 9.75
N TYR A 21 -0.42 22.46 8.72
CA TYR A 21 -1.70 21.86 8.37
C TYR A 21 -2.05 20.69 9.28
N THR A 22 -1.07 19.83 9.59
CA THR A 22 -1.27 18.70 10.49
C THR A 22 0.03 18.26 11.14
N THR A 23 -0.07 17.58 12.29
CA THR A 23 1.06 16.93 12.96
C THR A 23 0.69 15.47 13.26
N ARG A 24 1.65 14.57 13.06
CA ARG A 24 1.49 13.13 13.30
C ARG A 24 2.72 12.58 14.00
N SER A 25 2.55 11.43 14.62
CA SER A 25 3.63 10.68 15.24
C SER A 25 4.07 9.57 14.28
N TYR A 26 5.38 9.37 14.16
CA TYR A 26 5.91 8.12 13.61
C TYR A 26 5.53 6.96 14.52
N ALA A 27 5.25 5.81 13.91
CA ALA A 27 4.96 4.57 14.63
C ALA A 27 6.15 4.18 15.51
N ASP A 28 5.89 3.90 16.78
CA ASP A 28 6.89 3.35 17.69
C ASP A 28 7.08 1.84 17.48
N GLY A 29 8.05 1.27 18.18
CA GLY A 29 8.36 -0.16 18.07
C GLY A 29 7.16 -1.07 18.34
N SER A 30 6.38 -0.79 19.38
CA SER A 30 5.19 -1.56 19.71
C SER A 30 4.12 -1.50 18.61
N THR A 31 3.90 -0.33 18.02
CA THR A 31 2.91 -0.11 16.96
C THR A 31 3.32 -0.88 15.70
N ILE A 32 4.62 -0.83 15.36
CA ILE A 32 5.18 -1.55 14.21
C ILE A 32 5.03 -3.06 14.40
N GLU A 33 5.44 -3.61 15.55
CA GLU A 33 5.32 -5.05 15.82
C GLU A 33 3.87 -5.54 15.84
N ALA A 34 2.96 -4.74 16.41
CA ALA A 34 1.52 -5.05 16.39
C ALA A 34 0.96 -5.10 14.95
N ALA A 35 1.34 -4.14 14.11
CA ALA A 35 0.92 -4.11 12.71
C ALA A 35 1.47 -5.30 11.91
N LEU A 36 2.76 -5.64 12.09
CA LEU A 36 3.36 -6.83 11.48
C LEU A 36 2.68 -8.12 11.94
N THR A 37 2.35 -8.23 13.23
CA THR A 37 1.64 -9.38 13.79
C THR A 37 0.28 -9.57 13.14
N ARG A 38 -0.54 -8.50 13.05
CA ARG A 38 -1.84 -8.54 12.36
C ARG A 38 -1.69 -8.91 10.89
N ALA A 39 -0.71 -8.34 10.20
CA ALA A 39 -0.51 -8.62 8.77
C ALA A 39 -0.11 -10.08 8.52
N ARG A 40 0.80 -10.63 9.34
CA ARG A 40 1.18 -12.05 9.26
C ARG A 40 0.00 -12.98 9.57
N ALA A 41 -0.85 -12.61 10.53
CA ALA A 41 -2.05 -13.37 10.87
C ALA A 41 -3.11 -13.35 9.75
N ALA A 42 -3.24 -12.23 9.04
CA ALA A 42 -4.21 -12.07 7.95
C ALA A 42 -3.79 -12.76 6.64
N LEU A 43 -2.50 -12.93 6.39
CA LEU A 43 -1.98 -13.47 5.11
C LEU A 43 -2.56 -14.85 4.74
N PRO A 44 -2.61 -15.87 5.63
CA PRO A 44 -3.09 -17.20 5.25
C PRO A 44 -4.55 -17.25 4.81
N SER A 45 -5.43 -16.44 5.41
CA SER A 45 -6.83 -16.36 5.01
C SER A 45 -6.99 -15.53 3.74
N TRP A 46 -6.34 -14.37 3.66
CA TRP A 46 -6.43 -13.49 2.50
C TRP A 46 -5.94 -14.12 1.20
N ARG A 47 -4.81 -14.84 1.23
CA ARG A 47 -4.30 -15.56 0.04
C ARG A 47 -5.23 -16.68 -0.43
N ARG A 48 -6.11 -17.19 0.44
CA ARG A 48 -7.09 -18.25 0.13
C ARG A 48 -8.44 -17.70 -0.30
N THR A 49 -8.72 -16.42 -0.04
CA THR A 49 -9.91 -15.73 -0.55
C THR A 49 -9.92 -15.84 -2.08
N PRO A 50 -11.03 -16.29 -2.72
CA PRO A 50 -11.14 -16.35 -4.17
C PRO A 50 -10.79 -15.02 -4.85
N LEU A 51 -10.18 -15.07 -6.04
CA LEU A 51 -9.78 -13.85 -6.77
C LEU A 51 -10.97 -12.90 -6.98
N ALA A 52 -12.14 -13.42 -7.38
CA ALA A 52 -13.35 -12.63 -7.58
C ALA A 52 -13.75 -11.85 -6.32
N ASP A 53 -13.68 -12.46 -5.14
CA ASP A 53 -14.03 -11.81 -3.88
C ASP A 53 -13.00 -10.72 -3.51
N ARG A 54 -11.71 -10.98 -3.74
CA ARG A 54 -10.66 -9.97 -3.54
C ARG A 54 -10.88 -8.77 -4.47
N LEU A 55 -11.15 -9.01 -5.74
CA LEU A 55 -11.43 -7.95 -6.72
C LEU A 55 -12.70 -7.17 -6.36
N ALA A 56 -13.75 -7.83 -5.90
CA ALA A 56 -14.97 -7.15 -5.46
C ALA A 56 -14.73 -6.20 -4.28
N ILE A 57 -13.93 -6.61 -3.28
CA ILE A 57 -13.51 -5.72 -2.18
C ILE A 57 -12.73 -4.51 -2.72
N LEU A 58 -11.79 -4.75 -3.65
CA LEU A 58 -10.92 -3.70 -4.17
C LEU A 58 -11.64 -2.70 -5.09
N LEU A 59 -12.63 -3.14 -5.86
CA LEU A 59 -13.50 -2.24 -6.62
C LEU A 59 -14.37 -1.40 -5.68
N ARG A 60 -14.93 -2.00 -4.63
CA ARG A 60 -15.61 -1.23 -3.58
C ARG A 60 -14.68 -0.24 -2.89
N PHE A 61 -13.43 -0.60 -2.63
CA PHE A 61 -12.43 0.34 -2.10
C PHE A 61 -12.24 1.55 -3.02
N GLY A 62 -12.17 1.36 -4.33
CA GLY A 62 -12.15 2.46 -5.31
C GLY A 62 -13.38 3.37 -5.20
N GLU A 63 -14.57 2.79 -5.08
CA GLU A 63 -15.81 3.55 -4.90
C GLU A 63 -15.89 4.27 -3.54
N GLU A 64 -15.41 3.66 -2.46
CA GLU A 64 -15.30 4.30 -1.13
C GLU A 64 -14.34 5.50 -1.16
N MET A 65 -13.23 5.40 -1.90
CA MET A 65 -12.32 6.53 -2.10
C MET A 65 -12.98 7.64 -2.91
N LYS A 66 -13.69 7.29 -3.99
CA LYS A 66 -14.43 8.23 -4.83
C LYS A 66 -15.57 8.93 -4.09
N ALA A 67 -16.28 8.23 -3.20
CA ALA A 67 -17.30 8.82 -2.34
C ALA A 67 -16.71 9.90 -1.39
N ARG A 68 -15.39 9.84 -1.14
CA ARG A 68 -14.62 10.81 -0.33
C ARG A 68 -13.77 11.74 -1.19
N ALA A 69 -14.06 11.89 -2.49
CA ALA A 69 -13.27 12.69 -3.42
C ALA A 69 -13.11 14.16 -2.98
N THR A 70 -14.17 14.81 -2.50
CA THR A 70 -14.13 16.21 -2.04
C THR A 70 -13.13 16.42 -0.88
N PRO A 71 -13.26 15.74 0.28
CA PRO A 71 -12.28 15.91 1.35
C PRO A 71 -10.87 15.45 0.95
N LEU A 72 -10.73 14.43 0.09
CA LEU A 72 -9.44 14.04 -0.46
C LEU A 72 -8.78 15.18 -1.27
N ALA A 73 -9.55 15.81 -2.16
CA ALA A 73 -9.05 16.92 -2.98
C ALA A 73 -8.60 18.11 -2.12
N GLU A 74 -9.35 18.42 -1.05
CA GLU A 74 -8.95 19.44 -0.07
C GLU A 74 -7.65 19.05 0.66
N MET A 75 -7.55 17.82 1.15
CA MET A 75 -6.32 17.32 1.79
C MET A 75 -5.12 17.41 0.83
N VAL A 76 -5.29 17.07 -0.45
CA VAL A 76 -4.23 17.16 -1.46
C VAL A 76 -3.84 18.63 -1.70
N ALA A 77 -4.82 19.52 -1.84
CA ALA A 77 -4.55 20.94 -2.03
C ALA A 77 -3.76 21.54 -0.85
N TRP A 78 -4.19 21.30 0.39
CA TRP A 78 -3.54 21.83 1.58
C TRP A 78 -2.17 21.20 1.87
N GLN A 79 -1.96 19.93 1.51
CA GLN A 79 -0.69 19.24 1.76
C GLN A 79 0.35 19.51 0.67
N ILE A 80 -0.04 19.69 -0.60
CA ILE A 80 0.93 19.80 -1.72
C ILE A 80 0.68 20.97 -2.68
N GLY A 81 -0.30 21.83 -2.41
CA GLY A 81 -0.56 23.06 -3.18
C GLY A 81 -1.23 22.82 -4.53
N ARG A 82 -1.76 21.61 -4.77
CA ARG A 82 -2.43 21.27 -6.03
C ARG A 82 -3.76 22.03 -6.13
N PRO A 83 -4.06 22.72 -7.24
CA PRO A 83 -5.35 23.37 -7.43
C PRO A 83 -6.51 22.38 -7.29
N LEU A 84 -7.59 22.76 -6.60
CA LEU A 84 -8.72 21.87 -6.29
C LEU A 84 -9.32 21.18 -7.53
N TRP A 85 -9.41 21.89 -8.64
CA TRP A 85 -9.92 21.36 -9.92
C TRP A 85 -9.02 20.28 -10.55
N GLN A 86 -7.79 20.11 -10.06
CA GLN A 86 -6.88 19.01 -10.42
C GLN A 86 -6.64 18.03 -9.28
N ALA A 87 -7.16 18.29 -8.08
CA ALA A 87 -6.78 17.58 -6.86
C ALA A 87 -7.52 16.25 -6.64
N ASP A 88 -8.64 16.05 -7.31
CA ASP A 88 -9.31 14.76 -7.34
C ASP A 88 -8.58 13.78 -8.27
N GLU A 89 -7.91 12.80 -7.67
CA GLU A 89 -7.23 11.73 -8.38
C GLU A 89 -8.02 10.40 -8.33
N THR A 90 -9.18 10.37 -7.65
CA THR A 90 -9.99 9.16 -7.48
C THR A 90 -10.47 8.55 -8.80
N PRO A 91 -10.77 9.32 -9.88
CA PRO A 91 -11.10 8.71 -11.17
C PRO A 91 -9.96 7.87 -11.74
N ARG A 92 -8.70 8.28 -11.53
CA ARG A 92 -7.53 7.51 -11.96
C ARG A 92 -7.36 6.24 -11.11
N LEU A 93 -7.58 6.33 -9.79
CA LEU A 93 -7.58 5.16 -8.92
C LEU A 93 -8.64 4.13 -9.35
N ALA A 94 -9.88 4.58 -9.61
CA ALA A 94 -10.98 3.73 -10.06
C ALA A 94 -10.68 3.09 -11.42
N LEU A 95 -10.16 3.86 -12.38
CA LEU A 95 -9.75 3.33 -13.69
C LEU A 95 -8.69 2.24 -13.56
N VAL A 96 -7.63 2.48 -12.78
CA VAL A 96 -6.58 1.48 -12.56
C VAL A 96 -7.13 0.25 -11.86
N GLY A 97 -8.02 0.42 -10.88
CA GLY A 97 -8.71 -0.68 -10.20
C GLY A 97 -9.53 -1.54 -11.16
N GLN A 98 -10.29 -0.92 -12.07
CA GLN A 98 -11.08 -1.63 -13.08
C GLN A 98 -10.18 -2.39 -14.06
N LEU A 99 -9.17 -1.72 -14.61
CA LEU A 99 -8.22 -2.36 -15.54
C LEU A 99 -7.51 -3.56 -14.89
N LEU A 100 -7.13 -3.44 -13.61
CA LEU A 100 -6.57 -4.56 -12.85
C LEU A 100 -7.57 -5.70 -12.69
N ALA A 101 -8.84 -5.40 -12.38
CA ALA A 101 -9.87 -6.42 -12.24
C ALA A 101 -10.15 -7.16 -13.55
N ASP A 102 -10.09 -6.47 -14.69
CA ASP A 102 -10.30 -7.05 -16.01
C ASP A 102 -9.18 -8.03 -16.39
N VAL A 103 -7.92 -7.69 -16.10
CA VAL A 103 -6.76 -8.51 -16.51
C VAL A 103 -6.32 -9.55 -15.48
N ALA A 104 -6.69 -9.40 -14.21
CA ALA A 104 -6.23 -10.28 -13.14
C ALA A 104 -6.62 -11.76 -13.32
N PRO A 105 -7.82 -12.13 -13.82
CA PRO A 105 -8.18 -13.54 -14.03
C PRO A 105 -7.24 -14.25 -15.00
N GLU A 106 -6.86 -13.60 -16.10
CA GLU A 106 -5.91 -14.14 -17.07
C GLU A 106 -4.49 -14.13 -16.51
N THR A 107 -4.06 -13.02 -15.91
CA THR A 107 -2.70 -12.83 -15.40
C THR A 107 -2.35 -13.79 -14.26
N LEU A 108 -3.34 -14.17 -13.43
CA LEU A 108 -3.15 -15.02 -12.25
C LEU A 108 -3.62 -16.47 -12.47
N ALA A 109 -4.00 -16.84 -13.69
CA ALA A 109 -4.39 -18.21 -14.02
C ALA A 109 -3.18 -19.17 -13.97
N ASP A 110 -3.49 -20.46 -13.79
CA ASP A 110 -2.50 -21.52 -13.96
C ASP A 110 -1.99 -21.53 -15.41
N VAL A 111 -0.67 -21.53 -15.59
CA VAL A 111 -0.02 -21.61 -16.91
C VAL A 111 0.29 -23.08 -17.21
N PRO A 112 -0.36 -23.72 -18.19
CA PRO A 112 -0.15 -25.13 -18.48
C PRO A 112 1.21 -25.38 -19.13
N TYR A 113 1.79 -26.56 -18.88
CA TYR A 113 2.97 -27.07 -19.58
C TYR A 113 2.68 -28.41 -20.26
N PRO A 114 3.39 -28.74 -21.36
CA PRO A 114 3.28 -30.05 -21.99
C PRO A 114 3.57 -31.20 -21.02
N SER A 115 2.73 -32.23 -21.05
CA SER A 115 2.85 -33.46 -20.27
C SER A 115 2.09 -34.62 -20.92
N ASP A 116 2.39 -35.85 -20.49
CA ASP A 116 1.67 -37.06 -20.92
C ASP A 116 0.21 -37.05 -20.43
N ASP A 117 -0.67 -37.82 -21.09
CA ASP A 117 -2.14 -37.81 -20.87
C ASP A 117 -2.60 -38.00 -19.43
N ASN A 118 -1.79 -38.68 -18.60
CA ASN A 118 -2.11 -38.99 -17.20
C ASN A 118 -1.49 -38.00 -16.19
N ILE A 119 -0.80 -36.97 -16.66
CA ILE A 119 -0.08 -36.01 -15.81
C ILE A 119 -0.54 -34.60 -16.18
N ARG A 120 -0.96 -33.80 -15.20
CA ARG A 120 -1.19 -32.36 -15.37
C ARG A 120 0.01 -31.58 -14.85
N ARG A 121 0.72 -30.86 -15.73
CA ARG A 121 1.81 -29.94 -15.36
C ARG A 121 1.38 -28.49 -15.59
N TYR A 122 1.64 -27.63 -14.62
CA TYR A 122 1.35 -26.20 -14.72
C TYR A 122 2.21 -25.39 -13.74
N ALA A 123 2.46 -24.12 -14.05
CA ALA A 123 2.92 -23.13 -13.08
C ALA A 123 1.70 -22.40 -12.51
N LYS A 124 1.73 -22.16 -11.20
CA LYS A 124 0.69 -21.40 -10.51
C LYS A 124 1.27 -20.14 -9.90
N PRO A 125 0.76 -18.95 -10.27
CA PRO A 125 1.05 -17.72 -9.55
C PRO A 125 0.56 -17.85 -8.10
N VAL A 126 1.43 -17.57 -7.14
CA VAL A 126 1.10 -17.58 -5.71
C VAL A 126 1.43 -16.22 -5.10
N ALA A 127 0.68 -15.83 -4.07
CA ALA A 127 0.96 -14.61 -3.32
C ALA A 127 2.40 -14.65 -2.76
N GLY A 128 3.14 -13.56 -2.96
CA GLY A 128 4.50 -13.36 -2.48
C GLY A 128 4.58 -13.15 -0.96
N GLY A 129 3.51 -12.68 -0.31
CA GLY A 129 3.40 -12.61 1.14
C GLY A 129 3.13 -11.21 1.67
N LEU A 130 3.98 -10.73 2.58
CA LEU A 130 3.85 -9.41 3.20
C LEU A 130 4.65 -8.37 2.40
N HIS A 131 3.98 -7.36 1.87
CA HIS A 131 4.58 -6.30 1.06
C HIS A 131 4.71 -5.01 1.86
N LEU A 132 5.84 -4.32 1.71
CA LEU A 132 5.98 -2.91 2.08
C LEU A 132 5.82 -2.05 0.84
N SER A 133 4.80 -1.21 0.81
CA SER A 133 4.59 -0.26 -0.28
C SER A 133 4.93 1.15 0.18
N ILE A 134 5.85 1.81 -0.53
CA ILE A 134 6.38 3.14 -0.20
C ILE A 134 5.98 4.13 -1.30
N CYS A 135 5.22 5.16 -0.92
CA CYS A 135 4.65 6.14 -1.85
C CYS A 135 5.29 7.52 -1.73
N ALA A 136 5.47 8.18 -2.88
CA ALA A 136 5.79 9.60 -2.96
C ALA A 136 4.54 10.48 -2.72
N TRP A 137 4.75 11.78 -2.56
CA TRP A 137 3.71 12.75 -2.20
C TRP A 137 2.94 13.35 -3.40
N ASN A 138 3.44 13.23 -4.62
CA ASN A 138 2.96 14.03 -5.74
C ASN A 138 1.63 13.54 -6.36
N TYR A 139 1.35 12.24 -6.32
CA TYR A 139 0.06 11.67 -6.71
C TYR A 139 -0.46 10.74 -5.61
N PRO A 140 -0.79 11.30 -4.43
CA PRO A 140 -0.90 10.53 -3.21
C PRO A 140 -2.09 9.57 -3.20
N THR A 141 -3.10 9.79 -4.03
CA THR A 141 -4.30 8.96 -4.12
C THR A 141 -4.24 8.03 -5.34
N ALA A 142 -3.85 8.53 -6.52
CA ALA A 142 -3.78 7.68 -7.73
C ALA A 142 -2.80 6.51 -7.58
N MET A 143 -1.69 6.70 -6.86
CA MET A 143 -0.65 5.67 -6.71
C MET A 143 -1.11 4.47 -5.88
N LEU A 144 -2.21 4.58 -5.12
CA LEU A 144 -2.80 3.47 -4.37
C LEU A 144 -3.20 2.30 -5.29
N GLY A 145 -3.59 2.58 -6.55
CA GLY A 145 -3.93 1.53 -7.51
C GLY A 145 -2.76 0.57 -7.76
N TYR A 146 -1.54 1.09 -7.83
CA TYR A 146 -0.34 0.29 -8.07
C TYR A 146 0.27 -0.26 -6.77
N LEU A 147 0.29 0.56 -5.72
CA LEU A 147 0.97 0.26 -4.47
C LEU A 147 0.12 -0.55 -3.48
N VAL A 148 -1.20 -0.51 -3.60
CA VAL A 148 -2.14 -1.16 -2.68
C VAL A 148 -3.03 -2.12 -3.45
N THR A 149 -3.79 -1.64 -4.43
CA THR A 149 -4.78 -2.47 -5.13
C THR A 149 -4.14 -3.67 -5.85
N ALA A 150 -3.10 -3.46 -6.66
CA ALA A 150 -2.44 -4.54 -7.39
C ALA A 150 -1.87 -5.65 -6.49
N PRO A 151 -1.04 -5.37 -5.45
CA PRO A 151 -0.53 -6.43 -4.58
C PRO A 151 -1.63 -7.15 -3.79
N LEU A 152 -2.68 -6.45 -3.34
CA LEU A 152 -3.82 -7.08 -2.66
C LEU A 152 -4.62 -8.00 -3.61
N ALA A 153 -4.80 -7.61 -4.87
CA ALA A 153 -5.46 -8.44 -5.89
C ALA A 153 -4.70 -9.75 -6.11
N ALA A 154 -3.37 -9.72 -6.09
CA ALA A 154 -2.50 -10.89 -6.16
C ALA A 154 -2.50 -11.77 -4.87
N GLY A 155 -3.24 -11.39 -3.84
CA GLY A 155 -3.39 -12.15 -2.59
C GLY A 155 -2.32 -11.85 -1.54
N ASN A 156 -1.53 -10.79 -1.72
CA ASN A 156 -0.58 -10.30 -0.73
C ASN A 156 -1.28 -9.46 0.33
N VAL A 157 -0.60 -9.21 1.45
CA VAL A 157 -1.01 -8.23 2.46
C VAL A 157 -0.02 -7.05 2.43
N VAL A 158 -0.50 -5.84 2.68
CA VAL A 158 0.26 -4.60 2.44
C VAL A 158 0.39 -3.79 3.72
N ILE A 159 1.63 -3.49 4.11
CA ILE A 159 1.95 -2.35 4.97
C ILE A 159 2.30 -1.19 4.06
N PHE A 160 1.62 -0.07 4.23
CA PHE A 160 1.78 1.10 3.39
C PHE A 160 2.42 2.25 4.16
N LYS A 161 3.56 2.71 3.64
CA LYS A 161 4.25 3.91 4.08
C LYS A 161 4.01 5.00 3.05
N HIS A 162 3.19 5.97 3.40
CA HIS A 162 3.06 7.18 2.59
C HIS A 162 4.19 8.18 2.92
N SER A 163 4.37 9.15 2.03
CA SER A 163 5.20 10.31 2.31
C SER A 163 4.68 11.06 3.54
N PRO A 164 5.56 11.52 4.45
CA PRO A 164 5.16 12.37 5.57
C PRO A 164 4.60 13.72 5.13
N GLN A 165 4.69 14.09 3.83
CA GLN A 165 4.04 15.27 3.29
C GLN A 165 2.53 15.08 3.08
N THR A 166 2.06 13.85 2.85
CA THR A 166 0.65 13.53 2.55
C THR A 166 0.06 12.45 3.47
N PRO A 167 0.27 12.51 4.82
CA PRO A 167 -0.10 11.45 5.75
C PRO A 167 -1.60 11.16 5.80
N LEU A 168 -2.44 12.18 5.64
CA LEU A 168 -3.90 12.04 5.79
C LEU A 168 -4.51 11.13 4.71
N ILE A 169 -3.87 11.05 3.54
CA ILE A 169 -4.33 10.22 2.43
C ILE A 169 -4.16 8.73 2.77
N ALA A 170 -3.11 8.38 3.52
CA ALA A 170 -2.88 7.02 3.98
C ALA A 170 -3.94 6.57 5.00
N GLU A 171 -4.23 7.45 5.96
CA GLU A 171 -5.24 7.23 7.00
C GLU A 171 -6.63 7.04 6.39
N LEU A 172 -7.01 7.92 5.45
CA LEU A 172 -8.29 7.82 4.76
C LEU A 172 -8.38 6.56 3.90
N ALA A 173 -7.29 6.17 3.23
CA ALA A 173 -7.26 4.94 2.44
C ALA A 173 -7.50 3.69 3.31
N GLU A 174 -6.88 3.62 4.49
CA GLU A 174 -7.09 2.51 5.43
C GLU A 174 -8.55 2.46 5.91
N GLU A 175 -9.14 3.61 6.21
CA GLU A 175 -10.58 3.72 6.53
C GLU A 175 -11.47 3.25 5.37
N ALA A 176 -11.19 3.71 4.14
CA ALA A 176 -11.96 3.34 2.96
C ALA A 176 -11.87 1.84 2.65
N PHE A 177 -10.71 1.22 2.86
CA PHE A 177 -10.55 -0.23 2.69
C PHE A 177 -11.38 -1.01 3.70
N ARG A 178 -11.39 -0.58 4.97
CA ARG A 178 -12.26 -1.15 6.01
C ARG A 178 -13.74 -0.98 5.65
N ALA A 179 -14.15 0.19 5.17
CA ALA A 179 -15.52 0.46 4.73
C ALA A 179 -15.94 -0.43 3.55
N ALA A 180 -15.02 -0.77 2.65
CA ALA A 180 -15.25 -1.68 1.54
C ALA A 180 -15.41 -3.17 1.95
N GLY A 181 -15.29 -3.48 3.25
CA GLY A 181 -15.31 -4.84 3.78
C GLY A 181 -13.96 -5.54 3.74
N GLY A 182 -12.87 -4.77 3.65
CA GLY A 182 -11.51 -5.28 3.73
C GLY A 182 -11.22 -5.92 5.10
N PRO A 183 -10.64 -7.14 5.15
CA PRO A 183 -10.32 -7.79 6.41
C PRO A 183 -9.23 -7.06 7.19
N GLU A 184 -9.30 -7.12 8.52
CA GLU A 184 -8.28 -6.55 9.41
C GLU A 184 -6.89 -7.13 9.08
N GLY A 185 -5.86 -6.28 9.10
CA GLY A 185 -4.47 -6.67 8.88
C GLY A 185 -4.07 -6.83 7.42
N VAL A 186 -5.01 -6.95 6.47
CA VAL A 186 -4.72 -7.12 5.04
C VAL A 186 -4.10 -5.86 4.43
N PHE A 187 -4.61 -4.69 4.81
CA PHE A 187 -4.03 -3.39 4.45
C PHE A 187 -3.96 -2.54 5.70
N GLN A 188 -2.77 -2.01 5.98
CA GLN A 188 -2.52 -1.12 7.11
C GLN A 188 -1.59 0.00 6.65
N SER A 189 -1.82 1.21 7.13
CA SER A 189 -0.90 2.33 6.97
C SER A 189 -0.01 2.49 8.21
N LEU A 190 1.27 2.78 8.01
CA LEU A 190 2.18 3.13 9.08
C LEU A 190 2.95 4.39 8.70
N HIS A 191 2.90 5.39 9.59
CA HIS A 191 3.78 6.54 9.51
C HIS A 191 5.18 6.13 9.93
N LEU A 192 6.05 5.85 8.95
CA LEU A 192 7.43 5.45 9.17
C LEU A 192 8.37 6.51 8.63
N ASP A 193 9.46 6.78 9.34
CA ASP A 193 10.55 7.55 8.75
C ASP A 193 11.39 6.67 7.80
N HIS A 194 12.39 7.26 7.14
CA HIS A 194 13.27 6.52 6.22
C HIS A 194 14.08 5.44 6.94
N THR A 195 14.60 5.76 8.12
CA THR A 195 15.44 4.86 8.91
C THR A 195 14.70 3.60 9.37
N ASP A 196 13.49 3.76 9.91
CA ASP A 196 12.66 2.65 10.39
C ASP A 196 12.18 1.79 9.20
N ALA A 197 11.85 2.39 8.06
CA ALA A 197 11.54 1.64 6.84
C ALA A 197 12.74 0.81 6.34
N GLU A 198 13.93 1.40 6.26
CA GLU A 198 15.16 0.70 5.85
C GLU A 198 15.49 -0.46 6.79
N ARG A 199 15.40 -0.21 8.11
CA ARG A 199 15.59 -1.25 9.13
C ARG A 199 14.62 -2.42 8.92
N LEU A 200 13.33 -2.13 8.74
CA LEU A 200 12.33 -3.17 8.53
C LEU A 200 12.59 -3.97 7.26
N ILE A 201 12.98 -3.31 6.16
CA ILE A 201 13.38 -4.00 4.93
C ILE A 201 14.56 -4.94 5.22
N SER A 202 15.65 -4.43 5.80
CA SER A 202 16.87 -5.20 6.08
C SER A 202 16.67 -6.35 7.07
N SER A 203 15.62 -6.31 7.87
CA SER A 203 15.27 -7.41 8.79
C SER A 203 14.65 -8.63 8.11
N GLY A 204 14.30 -8.54 6.83
CA GLY A 204 13.53 -9.58 6.14
C GLY A 204 12.07 -9.65 6.59
N ALA A 205 11.53 -8.57 7.20
CA ALA A 205 10.15 -8.54 7.65
C ALA A 205 9.15 -8.69 6.49
N PHE A 206 9.53 -8.24 5.30
CA PHE A 206 8.73 -8.19 4.08
C PHE A 206 9.27 -9.15 3.02
N ASN A 207 8.38 -9.68 2.19
CA ASN A 207 8.69 -10.53 1.05
C ASN A 207 8.86 -9.74 -0.27
N ALA A 208 8.37 -8.50 -0.31
CA ALA A 208 8.58 -7.59 -1.43
C ALA A 208 8.49 -6.13 -0.96
N VAL A 209 9.16 -5.24 -1.69
CA VAL A 209 9.04 -3.79 -1.52
C VAL A 209 8.63 -3.15 -2.84
N ASN A 210 7.49 -2.46 -2.83
CA ASN A 210 7.06 -1.63 -3.94
C ASN A 210 7.45 -0.18 -3.64
N PHE A 211 8.17 0.48 -4.54
CA PHE A 211 8.69 1.83 -4.28
C PHE A 211 8.37 2.78 -5.43
N ILE A 212 7.76 3.92 -5.09
CA ILE A 212 7.65 5.08 -5.98
C ILE A 212 8.25 6.28 -5.24
N GLY A 213 9.30 6.86 -5.82
CA GLY A 213 10.00 7.99 -5.22
C GLY A 213 11.24 8.41 -6.00
N SER A 214 12.14 9.15 -5.35
CA SER A 214 13.36 9.65 -5.98
C SER A 214 14.38 8.54 -6.25
N VAL A 215 15.30 8.79 -7.20
CA VAL A 215 16.43 7.89 -7.49
C VAL A 215 17.25 7.59 -6.24
N ASN A 216 17.51 8.59 -5.41
CA ASN A 216 18.24 8.41 -4.16
C ASN A 216 17.47 7.52 -3.18
N GLY A 217 16.15 7.72 -3.04
CA GLY A 217 15.31 6.83 -2.24
C GLY A 217 15.32 5.39 -2.75
N GLY A 218 15.26 5.20 -4.07
CA GLY A 218 15.34 3.88 -4.70
C GLY A 218 16.66 3.17 -4.43
N ARG A 219 17.80 3.89 -4.47
CA ARG A 219 19.12 3.32 -4.10
C ARG A 219 19.15 2.86 -2.65
N ARG A 220 18.56 3.63 -1.72
CA ARG A 220 18.49 3.28 -0.30
C ARG A 220 17.61 2.05 -0.06
N VAL A 221 16.43 2.00 -0.68
CA VAL A 221 15.55 0.83 -0.63
C VAL A 221 16.24 -0.41 -1.19
N HIS A 222 16.90 -0.29 -2.34
CA HIS A 222 17.65 -1.39 -2.94
C HIS A 222 18.77 -1.90 -2.04
N ALA A 223 19.57 -0.99 -1.45
CA ALA A 223 20.63 -1.36 -0.52
C ALA A 223 20.08 -2.04 0.74
N ALA A 224 18.96 -1.53 1.29
CA ALA A 224 18.32 -2.12 2.47
C ALA A 224 17.77 -3.53 2.20
N ALA A 225 17.31 -3.78 0.97
CA ALA A 225 16.76 -5.07 0.52
C ALA A 225 17.84 -6.09 0.09
N ALA A 226 19.11 -5.71 0.06
CA ALA A 226 20.17 -6.60 -0.40
C ALA A 226 20.28 -7.82 0.54
N GLY A 227 20.10 -9.01 -0.01
CA GLY A 227 20.18 -10.28 0.73
C GLY A 227 18.93 -10.65 1.53
N THR A 228 17.81 -9.94 1.38
CA THR A 228 16.57 -10.20 2.14
C THR A 228 15.51 -10.97 1.36
N PHE A 229 15.60 -11.03 0.03
CA PHE A 229 14.69 -11.78 -0.83
C PHE A 229 15.45 -12.96 -1.45
N THR A 230 15.18 -14.17 -0.95
CA THR A 230 15.82 -15.44 -1.38
C THR A 230 14.77 -16.47 -1.72
#